data_AF-A0A952YI37-F1
#
_entry.id   AF-A0A952YI37-F1
#
_cell.length_a   1.000
_cell.length_b   1.000
_cell.length_c   1.000
_cell.angle_alpha   90.00
_cell.angle_beta   90.00
_cell.angle_gamma   90.00
#
_symmetry.space_group_name_H-M   'P 1'
#
loop_
_entity.id
_entity.type
_entity.pdbx_description
1 polymer ?
#
loop_
_entity_poly.entity_id
_entity_poly.type
_entity_poly.pdbx_seq_one_letter_code
_entity_poly.pdbx_strand_id
1 'polypeptide(L)'
;MTHMPPLTLDFFHDVVCGWCFNLSPRLRQLADEFGLDVRHHTFVLQDSPERMVDACGSHAMARDTILSHWAACAAASDTPQGFNIEAMRAAPFNYPHGLPAALACQAAQQLGGQAGGQLGHWRLFDALQTAHLSQARNVADPEVLLDVAAAAGFDRADFAQTMRSDQTLRAVQADRALAQGLGIRSVPTVIVRETGARLHNGPLAHLRQQLQAQVAEAKAAEAQP
;
A
#
# COMPACT_ATOMS: atom_id res chain seq x y z
N MET A 1 0.55 -12.94 29.43
CA MET A 1 1.63 -13.30 28.49
C MET A 1 1.31 -12.62 27.18
N THR A 2 2.00 -11.53 26.84
CA THR A 2 1.84 -10.85 25.56
C THR A 2 2.34 -11.80 24.46
N HIS A 3 1.43 -12.28 23.62
CA HIS A 3 1.79 -13.09 22.46
C HIS A 3 2.49 -12.15 21.48
N MET A 4 3.82 -12.18 21.46
CA MET A 4 4.60 -11.40 20.52
C MET A 4 4.34 -12.00 19.13
N PRO A 5 4.01 -11.19 18.12
CA PRO A 5 3.78 -11.68 16.76
C PRO A 5 5.05 -12.42 16.30
N PRO A 6 4.92 -13.62 15.70
CA PRO A 6 6.08 -14.45 15.40
C PRO A 6 6.99 -13.83 14.33
N LEU A 7 6.47 -12.92 13.50
CA LEU A 7 7.23 -12.19 12.48
C LEU A 7 6.64 -10.79 12.25
N THR A 8 7.51 -9.86 11.88
CA THR A 8 7.16 -8.53 11.39
C THR A 8 7.36 -8.47 9.89
N LEU A 9 6.33 -8.01 9.15
CA LEU A 9 6.39 -7.82 7.71
C LEU A 9 6.45 -6.34 7.35
N ASP A 10 7.53 -5.90 6.70
CA ASP A 10 7.63 -4.58 6.09
C ASP A 10 7.02 -4.62 4.69
N PHE A 11 5.83 -4.05 4.54
CA PHE A 11 5.06 -4.01 3.29
C PHE A 11 5.18 -2.64 2.62
N PHE A 12 6.00 -2.57 1.58
CA PHE A 12 6.18 -1.39 0.74
C PHE A 12 5.16 -1.38 -0.39
N HIS A 13 4.38 -0.30 -0.49
CA HIS A 13 3.27 -0.21 -1.42
C HIS A 13 2.98 1.20 -1.92
N ASP A 14 2.11 1.28 -2.92
CA ASP A 14 1.51 2.50 -3.43
C ASP A 14 0.02 2.25 -3.71
N VAL A 15 -0.83 3.22 -3.36
CA VAL A 15 -2.30 3.14 -3.54
C VAL A 15 -2.66 2.97 -5.01
N VAL A 16 -1.92 3.59 -5.92
CA VAL A 16 -2.20 3.52 -7.37
C VAL A 16 -1.75 2.20 -8.01
N CYS A 17 -1.04 1.35 -7.27
CA CYS A 17 -0.51 0.09 -7.77
C CYS A 17 -1.54 -1.05 -7.68
N GLY A 18 -1.96 -1.57 -8.85
CA GLY A 18 -2.88 -2.71 -8.94
C GLY A 18 -2.36 -4.01 -8.35
N TRP A 19 -1.05 -4.26 -8.42
CA TRP A 19 -0.46 -5.44 -7.76
C TRP A 19 -0.52 -5.33 -6.23
N CYS A 20 -0.40 -4.12 -5.67
CA CYS A 20 -0.59 -3.91 -4.24
C CYS A 20 -2.04 -4.17 -3.83
N PHE A 21 -3.01 -3.82 -4.69
CA PHE A 21 -4.44 -4.08 -4.46
C PHE A 21 -4.77 -5.57 -4.38
N ASN A 22 -4.10 -6.40 -5.20
CA ASN A 22 -4.21 -7.85 -5.08
C ASN A 22 -3.53 -8.40 -3.82
N LEU A 23 -2.42 -7.80 -3.38
CA LEU A 23 -1.62 -8.32 -2.28
C LEU A 23 -2.20 -7.97 -0.91
N SER A 24 -2.73 -6.76 -0.73
CA SER A 24 -3.25 -6.28 0.55
C SER A 24 -4.25 -7.24 1.23
N PRO A 25 -5.33 -7.70 0.55
CA PRO A 25 -6.27 -8.64 1.18
C PRO A 25 -5.63 -10.00 1.49
N ARG A 26 -4.67 -10.45 0.68
CA ARG A 26 -3.91 -11.69 0.93
C ARG A 26 -3.06 -11.55 2.19
N LEU A 27 -2.33 -10.45 2.33
CA LEU A 27 -1.54 -10.15 3.52
C LEU A 27 -2.42 -10.01 4.76
N ARG A 28 -3.63 -9.46 4.64
CA ARG A 28 -4.57 -9.34 5.76
C ARG A 28 -4.96 -10.72 6.28
N GLN A 29 -5.37 -11.61 5.37
CA GLN A 29 -5.69 -12.99 5.73
C GLN A 29 -4.50 -13.71 6.38
N LEU A 30 -3.29 -13.51 5.85
CA LEU A 30 -2.08 -14.13 6.38
C LEU A 30 -1.65 -13.53 7.72
N ALA A 31 -1.86 -12.23 7.93
CA ALA A 31 -1.60 -11.59 9.21
C ALA A 31 -2.49 -12.16 10.30
N ASP A 32 -3.78 -12.39 10.01
CA ASP A 32 -4.69 -13.05 10.94
C ASP A 32 -4.32 -14.53 11.16
N GLU A 33 -3.96 -15.25 10.09
CA GLU A 33 -3.62 -16.68 10.15
C GLU A 33 -2.36 -16.97 10.97
N PHE A 34 -1.32 -16.12 10.84
CA PHE A 34 -0.03 -16.32 11.51
C PHE A 34 0.21 -15.37 12.68
N GLY A 35 -0.72 -14.46 12.99
CA GLY A 35 -0.56 -13.45 14.02
C GLY A 35 0.56 -12.45 13.72
N LEU A 36 0.70 -12.01 12.47
CA LEU A 36 1.83 -11.17 12.01
C LEU A 36 1.64 -9.70 12.37
N ASP A 37 2.76 -8.99 12.57
CA ASP A 37 2.78 -7.53 12.62
C ASP A 37 3.14 -6.97 11.25
N VAL A 38 2.16 -6.39 10.54
CA VAL A 38 2.39 -5.81 9.21
C VAL A 38 2.63 -4.30 9.33
N ARG A 39 3.82 -3.87 8.94
CA ARG A 39 4.25 -2.48 8.90
C ARG A 39 4.18 -1.96 7.47
N HIS A 40 3.26 -1.05 7.24
CA HIS A 40 3.03 -0.39 5.96
C HIS A 40 4.02 0.74 5.73
N HIS A 41 4.59 0.75 4.53
CA HIS A 41 5.55 1.75 4.06
C HIS A 41 5.15 2.28 2.69
N THR A 42 5.05 3.60 2.57
CA THR A 42 4.70 4.27 1.32
C THR A 42 5.91 4.35 0.37
N PHE A 43 5.74 3.94 -0.89
CA PHE A 43 6.83 3.94 -1.88
C PHE A 43 6.81 5.15 -2.83
N VAL A 44 5.62 5.62 -3.24
CA VAL A 44 5.41 6.70 -4.23
C VAL A 44 6.10 6.41 -5.57
N LEU A 45 5.43 5.64 -6.43
CA LEU A 45 5.87 5.32 -7.80
C LEU A 45 6.05 6.58 -8.65
N GLN A 46 5.15 7.54 -8.49
CA GLN A 46 5.19 8.86 -9.13
C GLN A 46 4.79 9.93 -8.11
N ASP A 47 5.61 10.97 -7.98
CA ASP A 47 5.43 12.00 -6.96
C ASP A 47 4.67 13.24 -7.46
N SER A 48 4.51 13.41 -8.77
CA SER A 48 3.83 14.57 -9.37
C SER A 48 3.26 14.29 -10.76
N PRO A 49 2.32 15.12 -11.26
CA PRO A 49 1.85 15.08 -12.65
C PRO A 49 3.00 15.27 -13.66
N GLU A 50 3.96 16.11 -13.36
CA GLU A 50 5.13 16.37 -14.22
C GLU A 50 5.99 15.11 -14.33
N ARG A 51 6.27 14.45 -13.20
CA ARG A 51 7.04 13.20 -13.18
C ARG A 51 6.32 12.03 -13.85
N MET A 52 4.99 12.05 -13.87
CA MET A 52 4.18 11.15 -14.68
C MET A 52 4.43 11.37 -16.18
N VAL A 53 4.50 12.63 -16.62
CA VAL A 53 4.81 12.97 -18.01
C VAL A 53 6.26 12.60 -18.35
N ASP A 54 7.22 12.88 -17.47
CA ASP A 54 8.64 12.52 -17.71
C ASP A 54 8.83 11.00 -17.92
N ALA A 55 8.08 10.18 -17.17
CA ALA A 55 8.19 8.73 -17.24
C ALA A 55 7.45 8.12 -18.45
N CYS A 56 6.30 8.70 -18.84
CA CYS A 56 5.40 8.09 -19.83
C CYS A 56 5.25 8.90 -21.13
N GLY A 57 5.84 10.09 -21.22
CA GLY A 57 5.75 11.02 -22.36
C GLY A 57 4.51 11.92 -22.36
N SER A 58 3.36 11.46 -21.84
CA SER A 58 2.15 12.28 -21.67
C SER A 58 1.20 11.67 -20.65
N HIS A 59 0.21 12.45 -20.17
CA HIS A 59 -0.85 11.92 -19.32
C HIS A 59 -1.72 10.86 -20.01
N ALA A 60 -1.95 10.98 -21.31
CA ALA A 60 -2.71 9.98 -22.07
C ALA A 60 -1.95 8.65 -22.14
N MET A 61 -0.65 8.71 -22.47
CA MET A 61 0.21 7.52 -22.49
C MET A 61 0.36 6.89 -21.10
N ALA A 62 0.53 7.71 -20.06
CA ALA A 62 0.53 7.24 -18.67
C ALA A 62 -0.72 6.43 -18.35
N ARG A 63 -1.90 6.96 -18.67
CA ARG A 63 -3.18 6.26 -18.48
C ARG A 63 -3.21 4.94 -19.23
N ASP A 64 -2.89 4.93 -20.52
CA ASP A 64 -2.94 3.70 -21.32
C ASP A 64 -1.96 2.64 -20.82
N THR A 65 -0.73 3.02 -20.49
CA THR A 65 0.27 2.10 -19.93
C THR A 65 -0.20 1.52 -18.61
N ILE A 66 -0.66 2.36 -17.67
CA ILE A 66 -1.07 1.90 -16.34
C ILE A 66 -2.33 1.04 -16.41
N LEU A 67 -3.29 1.38 -17.28
CA LEU A 67 -4.48 0.55 -17.47
C LEU A 67 -4.16 -0.80 -18.13
N SER A 68 -3.09 -0.90 -18.94
CA SER A 68 -2.61 -2.19 -19.41
C SER A 68 -2.06 -3.05 -18.26
N HIS A 69 -1.35 -2.43 -17.30
CA HIS A 69 -0.93 -3.10 -16.07
C HIS A 69 -2.13 -3.52 -15.22
N TRP A 70 -3.18 -2.71 -15.12
CA TRP A 70 -4.41 -3.09 -14.41
C TRP A 70 -5.07 -4.32 -15.03
N ALA A 71 -5.08 -4.46 -16.36
CA ALA A 71 -5.60 -5.66 -17.00
C ALA A 71 -4.82 -6.92 -16.60
N ALA A 72 -3.48 -6.83 -16.55
CA ALA A 72 -2.64 -7.92 -16.06
C ALA A 72 -2.88 -8.22 -14.56
N CYS A 73 -3.07 -7.18 -13.74
CA CYS A 73 -3.40 -7.34 -12.33
C CYS A 73 -4.76 -8.03 -12.16
N ALA A 74 -5.78 -7.63 -12.92
CA ALA A 74 -7.11 -8.22 -12.88
C ALA A 74 -7.08 -9.70 -13.26
N ALA A 75 -6.33 -10.06 -14.31
CA ALA A 75 -6.17 -11.46 -14.74
C ALA A 75 -5.54 -12.37 -13.67
N ALA A 76 -4.74 -11.81 -12.76
CA ALA A 76 -4.08 -12.52 -11.66
C ALA A 76 -4.74 -12.28 -10.28
N SER A 77 -5.89 -11.60 -10.25
CA SER A 77 -6.61 -11.23 -9.03
C SER A 77 -7.55 -12.33 -8.57
N ASP A 78 -7.75 -12.42 -7.25
CA ASP A 78 -8.85 -13.20 -6.67
C ASP A 78 -10.20 -12.48 -6.80
N THR A 79 -10.17 -11.18 -7.14
CA THR A 79 -11.35 -10.30 -7.31
C THR A 79 -11.21 -9.44 -8.57
N PRO A 80 -11.18 -10.03 -9.78
CA PRO A 80 -10.96 -9.30 -11.04
C PRO A 80 -11.94 -8.14 -11.26
N GLN A 81 -13.18 -8.26 -10.78
CA GLN A 81 -14.21 -7.22 -10.81
C GLN A 81 -13.87 -5.97 -9.99
N GLY A 82 -12.85 -6.04 -9.11
CA GLY A 82 -12.33 -4.90 -8.37
C GLY A 82 -11.56 -3.89 -9.22
N PHE A 83 -11.21 -4.24 -10.47
CA PHE A 83 -10.53 -3.37 -11.42
C PHE A 83 -11.52 -2.79 -12.46
N ASN A 84 -11.98 -1.56 -12.24
CA ASN A 84 -12.87 -0.87 -13.16
C ASN A 84 -12.09 -0.08 -14.21
N ILE A 85 -11.46 -0.82 -15.13
CA ILE A 85 -10.59 -0.27 -16.18
C ILE A 85 -11.36 0.69 -17.09
N GLU A 86 -12.60 0.36 -17.45
CA GLU A 86 -13.40 1.19 -18.36
C GLU A 86 -13.80 2.51 -17.71
N ALA A 87 -14.25 2.50 -16.44
CA ALA A 87 -14.57 3.73 -15.74
C ALA A 87 -13.32 4.61 -15.56
N MET A 88 -12.16 4.02 -15.22
CA MET A 88 -10.92 4.80 -15.12
C MET A 88 -10.47 5.32 -16.49
N ARG A 89 -10.68 4.58 -17.58
CA ARG A 89 -10.41 5.04 -18.96
C ARG A 89 -11.26 6.24 -19.34
N ALA A 90 -12.53 6.25 -18.95
CA ALA A 90 -13.49 7.33 -19.22
C ALA A 90 -13.39 8.51 -18.23
N ALA A 91 -12.64 8.37 -17.13
CA ALA A 91 -12.60 9.38 -16.07
C ALA A 91 -12.05 10.74 -16.56
N PRO A 92 -12.66 11.88 -16.17
CA PRO A 92 -12.39 13.20 -16.76
C PRO A 92 -11.15 13.93 -16.21
N PHE A 93 -10.28 13.24 -15.48
CA PHE A 93 -9.08 13.79 -14.83
C PHE A 93 -7.80 13.10 -15.32
N ASN A 94 -6.61 13.69 -15.15
CA ASN A 94 -5.36 12.99 -15.44
C ASN A 94 -5.13 11.82 -14.48
N TYR A 95 -4.48 10.74 -14.91
CA TYR A 95 -4.26 9.57 -14.03
C TYR A 95 -3.55 10.01 -12.72
N PRO A 96 -4.06 9.62 -11.53
CA PRO A 96 -3.53 10.07 -10.25
C PRO A 96 -2.08 9.65 -9.99
N HIS A 97 -1.28 10.56 -9.45
CA HIS A 97 0.05 10.24 -8.90
C HIS A 97 -0.06 9.79 -7.43
N GLY A 98 0.95 9.08 -6.90
CA GLY A 98 0.85 8.35 -5.63
C GLY A 98 1.08 9.20 -4.38
N LEU A 99 1.74 10.36 -4.49
CA LEU A 99 2.13 11.17 -3.32
C LEU A 99 0.95 11.62 -2.43
N PRO A 100 -0.18 12.14 -2.97
CA PRO A 100 -1.30 12.58 -2.13
C PRO A 100 -1.89 11.43 -1.30
N ALA A 101 -2.06 10.26 -1.92
CA ALA A 101 -2.55 9.08 -1.24
C ALA A 101 -1.56 8.53 -0.20
N ALA A 102 -0.24 8.63 -0.45
CA ALA A 102 0.79 8.30 0.54
C ALA A 102 0.73 9.22 1.77
N LEU A 103 0.55 10.53 1.58
CA LEU A 103 0.35 11.49 2.68
C LEU A 103 -0.92 11.13 3.48
N ALA A 104 -2.01 10.80 2.78
CA ALA A 104 -3.25 10.39 3.44
C ALA A 104 -3.05 9.15 4.32
N CYS A 105 -2.39 8.10 3.81
CA CYS A 105 -2.07 6.89 4.59
C CYS A 105 -1.19 7.19 5.83
N GLN A 106 -0.17 8.03 5.68
CA GLN A 106 0.67 8.45 6.81
C GLN A 106 -0.10 9.30 7.84
N ALA A 107 -1.06 10.11 7.39
CA ALA A 107 -1.94 10.86 8.29
C ALA A 107 -2.83 9.92 9.11
N ALA A 108 -3.44 8.92 8.48
CA ALA A 108 -4.19 7.88 9.17
C ALA A 108 -3.34 7.13 10.20
N GLN A 109 -2.08 6.85 9.87
CA GLN A 109 -1.15 6.23 10.81
C GLN A 109 -0.88 7.10 12.03
N GLN A 110 -0.66 8.40 11.84
CA GLN A 110 -0.39 9.33 12.93
C GLN A 110 -1.61 9.49 13.85
N LEU A 111 -2.81 9.59 13.27
CA LEU A 111 -4.06 9.69 14.03
C LEU A 111 -4.41 8.40 14.78
N GLY A 112 -3.98 7.24 14.28
CA GLY A 112 -4.14 5.97 14.99
C GLY A 112 -3.21 5.80 16.21
N GLY A 113 -2.20 6.67 16.36
CA GLY A 113 -1.25 6.62 17.47
C GLY A 113 -0.41 5.34 17.53
N GLN A 114 0.24 5.08 18.67
CA GLN A 114 1.18 3.95 18.81
C GLN A 114 0.51 2.57 18.68
N ALA A 115 -0.69 2.40 19.25
CA ALA A 115 -1.38 1.12 19.26
C ALA A 115 -2.21 0.86 17.99
N GLY A 116 -2.72 1.92 17.35
CA GLY A 116 -3.65 1.80 16.22
C GLY A 116 -3.11 2.31 14.88
N GLY A 117 -1.89 2.87 14.85
CA GLY A 117 -1.38 3.56 13.66
C GLY A 117 -1.31 2.68 12.42
N GLN A 118 -0.71 1.49 12.51
CA GLN A 118 -0.59 0.59 11.35
C GLN A 118 -1.94 0.05 10.88
N LEU A 119 -2.87 -0.21 11.81
CA LEU A 119 -4.23 -0.59 11.46
C LEU A 119 -4.99 0.56 10.77
N GLY A 120 -4.78 1.80 11.25
CA GLY A 120 -5.32 3.01 10.63
C GLY A 120 -4.79 3.23 9.21
N HIS A 121 -3.46 3.07 9.03
CA HIS A 121 -2.80 3.10 7.73
C HIS A 121 -3.42 2.08 6.79
N TRP A 122 -3.45 0.81 7.20
CA TRP A 122 -3.92 -0.29 6.37
C TRP A 122 -5.39 -0.11 5.97
N ARG A 123 -6.26 0.27 6.93
CA ARG A 123 -7.67 0.54 6.66
C ARG A 123 -7.86 1.64 5.61
N LEU A 124 -7.11 2.75 5.73
CA LEU A 124 -7.22 3.83 4.76
C LEU A 124 -6.62 3.44 3.41
N PHE A 125 -5.50 2.71 3.41
CA PHE A 125 -4.87 2.19 2.20
C PHE A 125 -5.87 1.35 1.39
N ASP A 126 -6.51 0.34 2.01
CA ASP A 126 -7.50 -0.49 1.34
C ASP A 126 -8.68 0.34 0.80
N ALA A 127 -9.19 1.29 1.59
CA ALA A 127 -10.29 2.15 1.20
C ALA A 127 -9.94 3.04 0.00
N LEU A 128 -8.73 3.61 -0.02
CA LEU A 128 -8.24 4.41 -1.14
C LEU A 128 -7.99 3.57 -2.40
N GLN A 129 -7.51 2.34 -2.25
CA GLN A 129 -7.39 1.42 -3.37
C GLN A 129 -8.75 1.07 -3.95
N THR A 130 -9.77 0.79 -3.13
CA THR A 130 -11.14 0.59 -3.62
C THR A 130 -11.69 1.84 -4.32
N ALA A 131 -11.51 3.03 -3.73
CA ALA A 131 -11.94 4.28 -4.35
C ALA A 131 -11.29 4.50 -5.72
N HIS A 132 -10.00 4.18 -5.84
CA HIS A 132 -9.26 4.38 -7.07
C HIS A 132 -9.52 3.29 -8.12
N LEU A 133 -9.28 2.04 -7.77
CA LEU A 133 -9.30 0.91 -8.72
C LEU A 133 -10.72 0.44 -9.05
N SER A 134 -11.63 0.43 -8.09
CA SER A 134 -12.99 -0.08 -8.28
C SER A 134 -14.00 1.01 -8.64
N GLN A 135 -13.83 2.22 -8.09
CA GLN A 135 -14.78 3.31 -8.24
C GLN A 135 -14.31 4.42 -9.19
N ALA A 136 -13.10 4.31 -9.74
CA ALA A 136 -12.49 5.30 -10.63
C ALA A 136 -12.48 6.73 -10.05
N ARG A 137 -12.23 6.87 -8.74
CA ARG A 137 -12.09 8.18 -8.09
C ARG A 137 -10.64 8.68 -8.16
N ASN A 138 -10.50 10.01 -8.22
CA ASN A 138 -9.21 10.68 -8.30
C ASN A 138 -8.54 10.74 -6.91
N VAL A 139 -7.68 9.79 -6.58
CA VAL A 139 -6.93 9.80 -5.30
C VAL A 139 -5.75 10.77 -5.27
N ALA A 140 -5.60 11.63 -6.28
CA ALA A 140 -4.76 12.83 -6.21
C ALA A 140 -5.56 14.09 -5.82
N ASP A 141 -6.89 14.01 -5.75
CA ASP A 141 -7.76 15.09 -5.30
C ASP A 141 -7.89 15.08 -3.76
N PRO A 142 -7.50 16.17 -3.06
CA PRO A 142 -7.64 16.25 -1.62
C PRO A 142 -9.06 16.02 -1.11
N GLU A 143 -10.10 16.46 -1.81
CA GLU A 143 -11.49 16.28 -1.34
C GLU A 143 -11.90 14.81 -1.39
N VAL A 144 -11.46 14.07 -2.42
CA VAL A 144 -11.65 12.61 -2.49
C VAL A 144 -10.95 11.91 -1.34
N LEU A 145 -9.72 12.31 -1.01
CA LEU A 145 -8.96 11.74 0.12
C LEU A 145 -9.68 11.99 1.45
N LEU A 146 -10.18 13.21 1.68
CA LEU A 146 -10.92 13.58 2.88
C LEU A 146 -12.25 12.82 3.00
N ASP A 147 -12.96 12.63 1.90
CA ASP A 147 -14.21 11.86 1.87
C ASP A 147 -13.97 10.39 2.21
N VAL A 148 -12.92 9.79 1.64
CA VAL A 148 -12.56 8.39 1.92
C VAL A 148 -12.09 8.23 3.36
N ALA A 149 -11.29 9.18 3.88
CA ALA A 149 -10.86 9.17 5.27
C ALA A 149 -12.04 9.31 6.25
N ALA A 150 -12.98 10.22 5.99
CA ALA A 150 -14.18 10.37 6.80
C ALA A 150 -15.04 9.09 6.80
N ALA A 151 -15.23 8.47 5.62
CA ALA A 151 -15.94 7.19 5.52
C ALA A 151 -15.21 6.04 6.23
N ALA A 152 -13.88 6.11 6.33
CA ALA A 152 -13.06 5.18 7.12
C ALA A 152 -13.06 5.49 8.64
N GLY A 153 -13.79 6.52 9.08
CA GLY A 153 -13.97 6.86 10.50
C GLY A 153 -12.93 7.81 11.09
N PHE A 154 -12.21 8.58 10.26
CA PHE A 154 -11.36 9.67 10.74
C PHE A 154 -12.15 10.98 10.80
N ASP A 155 -11.88 11.82 11.80
CA ASP A 155 -12.43 13.18 11.82
C ASP A 155 -11.87 13.97 10.63
N ARG A 156 -12.76 14.63 9.86
CA ARG A 156 -12.36 15.29 8.61
C ARG A 156 -11.39 16.45 8.87
N ALA A 157 -11.62 17.25 9.91
CA ALA A 157 -10.83 18.43 10.18
C ALA A 157 -9.45 18.05 10.69
N ASP A 158 -9.38 17.13 11.65
CA ASP A 158 -8.12 16.61 12.19
C ASP A 158 -7.31 15.92 11.09
N PHE A 159 -7.96 15.08 10.27
CA PHE A 159 -7.30 14.43 9.13
C PHE A 159 -6.75 15.43 8.13
N ALA A 160 -7.52 16.45 7.76
CA ALA A 160 -7.09 17.48 6.85
C ALA A 160 -5.89 18.28 7.37
N GLN A 161 -5.84 18.53 8.68
CA GLN A 161 -4.71 19.19 9.32
C GLN A 161 -3.48 18.28 9.36
N THR A 162 -3.63 17.03 9.80
CA THR A 162 -2.53 16.06 9.89
C THR A 162 -1.93 15.81 8.52
N MET A 163 -2.74 15.51 7.50
CA MET A 163 -2.28 15.21 6.13
C MET A 163 -1.41 16.32 5.53
N ARG A 164 -1.67 17.58 5.87
CA ARG A 164 -0.92 18.75 5.39
C ARG A 164 0.31 19.09 6.25
N SER A 165 0.56 18.35 7.32
CA SER A 165 1.65 18.65 8.23
C SER A 165 3.02 18.26 7.66
N ASP A 166 4.04 19.02 8.04
CA ASP A 166 5.44 18.66 7.71
C ASP A 166 5.83 17.30 8.31
N GLN A 167 5.19 16.89 9.41
CA GLN A 167 5.43 15.60 10.03
C GLN A 167 4.99 14.45 9.12
N THR A 168 3.82 14.56 8.49
CA THR A 168 3.33 13.58 7.51
C THR A 168 4.21 13.55 6.27
N LEU A 169 4.64 14.71 5.76
CA LEU A 169 5.59 14.76 4.64
C LEU A 169 6.92 14.08 5.01
N ARG A 170 7.47 14.35 6.20
CA ARG A 170 8.70 13.68 6.69
C ARG A 170 8.52 12.17 6.81
N ALA A 171 7.35 11.70 7.24
CA ALA A 171 7.06 10.26 7.34
C ALA A 171 7.08 9.59 5.96
N VAL A 172 6.46 10.19 4.94
CA VAL A 172 6.53 9.69 3.55
C VAL A 172 7.98 9.69 3.06
N GLN A 173 8.76 10.75 3.32
CA GLN A 173 10.17 10.79 2.91
C GLN A 173 11.03 9.76 3.65
N ALA A 174 10.72 9.44 4.91
CA ALA A 174 11.39 8.40 5.66
C ALA A 174 11.14 7.00 5.06
N ASP A 175 9.91 6.69 4.67
CA ASP A 175 9.61 5.42 3.97
C ASP A 175 10.36 5.32 2.64
N ARG A 176 10.41 6.42 1.86
CA ARG A 176 11.15 6.47 0.59
C ARG A 176 12.64 6.26 0.81
N ALA A 177 13.23 6.91 1.81
CA ALA A 177 14.63 6.74 2.17
C ALA A 177 14.92 5.30 2.64
N LEU A 178 14.03 4.71 3.43
CA LEU A 178 14.13 3.32 3.87
C LEU A 178 14.09 2.37 2.66
N ALA A 179 13.13 2.54 1.75
CA ALA A 179 13.02 1.74 0.54
C ALA A 179 14.30 1.82 -0.32
N GLN A 180 14.86 3.03 -0.47
CA GLN A 180 16.13 3.25 -1.18
C GLN A 180 17.31 2.56 -0.48
N GLY A 181 17.44 2.70 0.84
CA GLY A 181 18.49 2.06 1.63
C GLY A 181 18.43 0.53 1.57
N LEU A 182 17.22 -0.02 1.45
CA LEU A 182 16.98 -1.44 1.21
C LEU A 182 17.07 -1.83 -0.28
N GLY A 183 17.39 -0.93 -1.19
CA GLY A 183 17.48 -1.23 -2.62
C GLY A 183 16.17 -1.67 -3.28
N ILE A 184 15.02 -1.30 -2.71
CA ILE A 184 13.69 -1.58 -3.25
C ILE A 184 13.46 -0.67 -4.47
N ARG A 185 13.11 -1.28 -5.60
CA ARG A 185 12.88 -0.56 -6.89
C ARG A 185 11.49 -0.77 -7.46
N SER A 186 10.67 -1.62 -6.83
CA SER A 186 9.34 -1.95 -7.30
C SER A 186 8.42 -2.30 -6.12
N VAL A 187 7.13 -2.12 -6.34
CA VAL A 187 6.07 -2.50 -5.40
C VAL A 187 5.01 -3.37 -6.07
N PRO A 188 4.35 -4.27 -5.32
CA PRO A 188 4.53 -4.50 -3.88
C PRO A 188 5.86 -5.21 -3.56
N THR A 189 6.48 -4.83 -2.44
CA THR A 189 7.62 -5.57 -1.86
C THR A 189 7.30 -5.86 -0.41
N VAL A 190 7.47 -7.12 0.02
CA VAL A 190 7.30 -7.54 1.41
C VAL A 190 8.61 -8.12 1.91
N ILE A 191 9.10 -7.59 3.02
CA ILE A 191 10.32 -8.06 3.70
C ILE A 191 9.92 -8.63 5.06
N VAL A 192 10.41 -9.83 5.36
CA VAL A 192 10.37 -10.38 6.72
C VAL A 192 11.50 -9.71 7.50
N ARG A 193 11.17 -8.91 8.50
CA ARG A 193 12.13 -8.02 9.18
C ARG A 193 13.22 -8.80 9.90
N GLU A 194 12.86 -9.93 10.50
CA GLU A 194 13.75 -10.75 11.33
C GLU A 194 14.84 -11.46 10.51
N THR A 195 14.51 -11.89 9.28
CA THR A 195 15.42 -12.64 8.41
C THR A 195 15.98 -11.81 7.25
N GLY A 196 15.36 -10.66 6.95
CA GLY A 196 15.62 -9.88 5.74
C GLY A 196 15.10 -10.54 4.45
N ALA A 197 14.39 -11.67 4.56
CA ALA A 197 13.88 -12.39 3.39
C ALA A 197 12.82 -11.56 2.65
N ARG A 198 12.91 -11.55 1.32
CA ARG A 198 11.89 -10.95 0.46
C ARG A 198 10.91 -12.00 0.02
N LEU A 199 9.62 -11.77 0.25
CA LEU A 199 8.59 -12.65 -0.23
C LEU A 199 8.36 -12.44 -1.73
N HIS A 200 8.20 -13.54 -2.45
CA HIS A 200 7.77 -13.51 -3.84
C HIS A 200 6.25 -13.32 -3.90
N ASN A 201 5.83 -12.24 -4.55
CA ASN A 201 4.41 -11.97 -4.80
C ASN A 201 3.80 -13.12 -5.60
N GLY A 202 2.57 -13.49 -5.26
CA GLY A 202 1.86 -14.57 -5.95
C GLY A 202 0.50 -14.86 -5.33
N PRO A 203 -0.12 -15.98 -5.72
CA PRO A 203 -1.35 -16.45 -5.11
C PRO A 203 -1.19 -16.66 -3.60
N LEU A 204 -2.30 -16.54 -2.87
CA LEU A 204 -2.34 -16.69 -1.41
C LEU A 204 -1.66 -17.97 -0.91
N ALA A 205 -1.86 -19.10 -1.59
CA ALA A 205 -1.24 -20.38 -1.21
C ALA A 205 0.29 -20.36 -1.26
N HIS A 206 0.86 -19.66 -2.25
CA HIS A 206 2.32 -19.52 -2.37
C HIS A 206 2.87 -18.59 -1.29
N LEU A 207 2.20 -17.48 -1.00
CA LEU A 207 2.58 -16.58 0.11
C LEU A 207 2.51 -17.32 1.46
N ARG A 208 1.47 -18.11 1.69
CA ARG A 208 1.33 -18.97 2.88
C ARG A 208 2.50 -19.92 3.05
N GLN A 209 2.88 -20.63 1.99
CA GLN A 209 4.00 -21.57 2.03
C GLN A 209 5.32 -20.87 2.39
N GLN A 210 5.58 -19.70 1.80
CA GLN A 210 6.77 -18.91 2.11
C GLN A 210 6.77 -18.47 3.59
N LEU A 211 5.65 -17.98 4.12
CA LEU A 211 5.54 -17.57 5.53
C LEU A 211 5.68 -18.74 6.50
N GLN A 212 5.15 -19.93 6.17
CA GLN A 212 5.34 -21.13 6.98
C GLN A 212 6.82 -21.47 7.14
N ALA A 213 7.59 -21.37 6.05
CA ALA A 213 9.04 -21.59 6.09
C ALA A 213 9.74 -20.53 6.96
N GLN A 214 9.36 -19.26 6.85
CA GLN A 214 9.96 -18.16 7.62
C GLN A 214 9.64 -18.26 9.13
N VAL A 215 8.42 -18.66 9.49
CA VAL A 215 8.06 -18.90 10.90
C VAL A 215 8.84 -20.08 11.47
N ALA A 216 9.04 -21.14 10.69
CA ALA A 216 9.85 -22.29 11.12
C ALA A 216 11.33 -21.91 11.32
N GLU A 217 11.88 -21.11 10.40
CA GLU A 217 13.26 -20.60 10.47
C GLU A 217 13.47 -19.71 11.69
N ALA A 218 12.58 -18.74 11.95
CA ALA A 218 12.67 -17.86 13.12
C ALA A 218 12.64 -18.64 14.44
N LYS A 219 11.74 -19.63 14.57
CA LYS A 219 11.68 -20.51 15.74
C LYS A 219 12.95 -21.34 15.93
N ALA A 220 13.57 -21.78 14.85
CA ALA A 220 14.82 -22.55 14.93
C ALA A 220 16.00 -21.68 15.40
N ALA A 221 16.05 -20.41 14.96
CA ALA A 221 17.07 -19.45 15.40
C ALA A 221 16.93 -19.09 16.89
N GLU A 222 15.71 -18.95 17.41
CA GLU A 222 15.45 -18.71 18.84
C GLU A 222 15.82 -19.90 19.74
N ALA A 223 15.81 -21.12 19.20
CA ALA A 223 16.09 -22.34 19.95
C ALA A 223 17.59 -22.67 20.07
N GLN A 224 18.46 -21.89 19.43
CA GLN A 224 19.92 -22.07 19.50
C GLN A 224 20.50 -21.22 20.65
N PRO A 225 21.27 -21.84 21.57
CA PRO A 225 21.74 -21.20 22.81
C PRO A 225 22.86 -20.17 22.61
#